data_AF-A0A849TUK6-F1
#
_entry.id   AF-A0A849TUK6-F1
#
_cell.length_a   1.000
_cell.length_b   1.000
_cell.length_c   1.000
_cell.angle_alpha   90.00
_cell.angle_beta   90.00
_cell.angle_gamma   90.00
#
_symmetry.space_group_name_H-M   'P 1'
#
loop_
_entity.id
_entity.type
_entity.pdbx_description
1 polymer ?
#
loop_
_entity_poly.entity_id
_entity_poly.type
_entity_poly.pdbx_seq_one_letter_code
_entity_poly.pdbx_strand_id
1 'polypeptide(L)'
;VVVGSGEGNLSLDQVIEGMLAGVGSALTQLNGQGHLDRLSIVEYDQGRCKAIEVILKKILSDQAGSKDVKIPKRTLPKRTYRAQQSVSVKVDEMKGSRITIERDHDLFRFSAITQQAVIPVREVPIQSSYAEGAAELLKESHALDDQKKYGKLLHSYLMPEDFQDMIDLTPLTLIVDRSTAAFPWEMAAFERHGHVTFYGPDRQLTRQFRTMLSGAPGLIAPPCPNRLRVLVIADPAPEAELRLPGARAEGHAVVRILQTMKREQELAITIEQRIGAEECDPVELLALILSDEFDLIHYSGHGDFDEKNPSKSGWIFGKENILSARDIFRARRVPRLVFANACFSGVIRTGKPFTLQESNRSLAGLAQAFFERGVQNYIGTGWPVDDAAALTFATAFYEEALSGADLGAALAKARKKILDQGATWGAYQHYGQATAKLIMLSGKNSANDI
;
A
#
# COMPACT_ATOMS: atom_id res chain seq x y z
N VAL A 1 -6.27 22.73 11.16
CA VAL A 1 -5.73 21.70 12.08
C VAL A 1 -4.34 22.16 12.47
N VAL A 2 -3.97 22.07 13.75
CA VAL A 2 -2.64 22.48 14.21
C VAL A 2 -1.67 21.34 13.90
N VAL A 3 -0.75 21.54 12.96
CA VAL A 3 0.20 20.53 12.50
C VAL A 3 1.59 20.91 12.98
N GLY A 4 2.38 19.93 13.46
CA GLY A 4 3.76 20.17 13.89
C GLY A 4 3.96 20.47 15.38
N SER A 5 2.97 20.24 16.25
CA SER A 5 3.10 20.39 17.71
C SER A 5 3.08 19.03 18.43
N GLY A 6 4.13 18.68 19.18
CA GLY A 6 4.24 17.40 19.92
C GLY A 6 5.65 17.10 20.43
N GLU A 7 5.88 15.91 21.00
CA GLU A 7 7.22 15.48 21.43
C GLU A 7 8.23 15.53 20.27
N GLY A 8 9.36 16.20 20.51
CA GLY A 8 10.43 16.40 19.52
C GLY A 8 10.20 17.51 18.50
N ASN A 9 9.04 18.18 18.52
CA ASN A 9 8.69 19.27 17.62
C ASN A 9 8.54 20.62 18.37
N LEU A 10 8.17 21.66 17.64
CA LEU A 10 7.80 22.96 18.20
C LEU A 10 6.70 22.80 19.26
N SER A 11 6.78 23.63 20.30
CA SER A 11 5.71 23.68 21.30
C SER A 11 4.41 24.14 20.64
N LEU A 12 3.27 23.77 21.24
CA LEU A 12 1.96 24.18 20.75
C LEU A 12 1.86 25.71 20.61
N ASP A 13 2.48 26.45 21.53
CA ASP A 13 2.57 27.91 21.52
C ASP A 13 3.30 28.40 20.26
N GLN A 14 4.50 27.86 19.99
CA GLN A 14 5.31 28.24 18.82
C GLN A 14 4.61 27.95 17.50
N VAL A 15 3.88 26.83 17.41
CA VAL A 15 3.14 26.48 16.18
C VAL A 15 1.95 27.42 15.96
N ILE A 16 1.21 27.75 17.03
CA ILE A 16 0.09 28.69 16.93
C ILE A 16 0.58 30.09 16.57
N GLU A 17 1.66 30.55 17.21
CA GLU A 17 2.30 31.84 16.89
C GLU A 17 2.79 31.88 15.44
N GLY A 18 3.51 30.85 14.99
CA GLY A 18 4.00 30.75 13.62
C GLY A 18 2.87 30.70 12.59
N MET A 19 1.79 29.97 12.87
CA MET A 19 0.61 29.92 12.01
C MET A 19 -0.05 31.30 11.89
N LEU A 20 -0.24 32.00 13.01
CA LEU A 20 -0.84 33.34 13.00
C LEU A 20 0.08 34.37 12.32
N ALA A 21 1.39 34.32 12.56
CA ALA A 21 2.36 35.17 11.90
C ALA A 21 2.40 34.94 10.39
N GLY A 22 2.33 33.68 9.95
CA GLY A 22 2.24 33.32 8.52
C GLY A 22 0.97 33.86 7.86
N VAL A 23 -0.18 33.71 8.52
CA VAL A 23 -1.45 34.29 8.06
C VAL A 23 -1.37 35.82 7.98
N GLY A 24 -0.80 36.46 9.01
CA GLY A 24 -0.60 37.91 9.03
C GLY A 24 0.30 38.40 7.89
N SER A 25 1.44 37.72 7.67
CA SER A 25 2.37 38.03 6.58
C SER A 25 1.69 37.89 5.20
N ALA A 26 0.94 36.81 4.98
CA ALA A 26 0.18 36.61 3.76
C ALA A 26 -0.86 37.72 3.53
N LEU A 27 -1.56 38.16 4.59
CA LEU A 27 -2.51 39.28 4.51
C LEU A 27 -1.83 40.61 4.19
N THR A 28 -0.63 40.87 4.73
CA THR A 28 0.13 42.08 4.39
C THR A 28 0.59 42.10 2.93
N GLN A 29 0.91 40.95 2.34
CA GLN A 29 1.31 40.85 0.93
C GLN A 29 0.15 41.07 -0.05
N LEU A 30 -1.10 40.87 0.41
CA LEU A 30 -2.29 41.11 -0.41
C LEU A 30 -2.60 42.61 -0.62
N ASN A 31 -1.82 43.54 -0.03
CA ASN A 31 -1.92 44.99 -0.26
C ASN A 31 -3.36 45.56 -0.25
N GLY A 32 -4.22 45.01 0.62
CA GLY A 32 -5.63 45.42 0.76
C GLY A 32 -6.62 44.79 -0.22
N GLN A 33 -6.20 43.88 -1.11
CA GLN A 33 -7.07 43.17 -2.06
C GLN A 33 -7.72 41.89 -1.48
N GLY A 34 -7.93 41.84 -0.17
CA GLY A 34 -8.58 40.71 0.49
C GLY A 34 -8.64 40.90 2.00
N HIS A 35 -9.64 40.31 2.63
CA HIS A 35 -9.78 40.28 4.09
C HIS A 35 -10.09 38.84 4.53
N LEU A 36 -9.63 38.49 5.73
CA LEU A 36 -9.91 37.20 6.34
C LEU A 36 -10.97 37.38 7.42
N ASP A 37 -12.22 36.99 7.11
CA ASP A 37 -13.33 37.09 8.06
C ASP A 37 -13.25 36.08 9.20
N ARG A 38 -12.69 34.89 8.93
CA ARG A 38 -12.70 33.78 9.89
C ARG A 38 -11.56 32.81 9.66
N LEU A 39 -10.77 32.60 10.71
CA LEU A 39 -9.86 31.46 10.84
C LEU A 39 -10.48 30.42 11.78
N SER A 40 -10.59 29.16 11.33
CA SER A 40 -11.15 28.07 12.14
C SER A 40 -10.08 27.04 12.46
N ILE A 41 -9.82 26.81 13.75
CA ILE A 41 -8.95 25.74 14.23
C ILE A 41 -9.84 24.59 14.73
N VAL A 42 -9.62 23.39 14.18
CA VAL A 42 -10.35 22.19 14.57
C VAL A 42 -9.36 21.23 15.23
N GLU A 43 -9.72 20.76 16.41
CA GLU A 43 -8.95 19.82 17.24
C GLU A 43 -9.91 18.79 17.84
N TYR A 44 -9.49 17.52 17.83
CA TYR A 44 -10.27 16.39 18.32
C TYR A 44 -10.02 16.13 19.81
N ASP A 45 -8.78 16.37 20.26
CA ASP A 45 -8.43 16.21 21.68
C ASP A 45 -8.92 17.39 22.53
N GLN A 46 -9.67 17.06 23.58
CA GLN A 46 -10.29 18.09 24.43
C GLN A 46 -9.26 18.85 25.28
N GLY A 47 -8.14 18.22 25.63
CA GLY A 47 -7.04 18.83 26.37
C GLY A 47 -6.29 19.85 25.50
N ARG A 48 -5.89 19.46 24.29
CA ARG A 48 -5.27 20.31 23.29
C ARG A 48 -6.17 21.46 22.87
N CYS A 49 -7.48 21.23 22.73
CA CYS A 49 -8.44 22.31 22.45
C CYS A 49 -8.43 23.39 23.55
N LYS A 50 -8.36 22.99 24.84
CA LYS A 50 -8.22 23.95 25.95
C LYS A 50 -6.88 24.69 25.90
N ALA A 51 -5.79 23.98 25.62
CA ALA A 51 -4.46 24.59 25.53
C ALA A 51 -4.40 25.64 24.40
N ILE A 52 -4.91 25.32 23.20
CA ILE A 52 -5.03 26.26 22.08
C ILE A 52 -5.83 27.50 22.48
N GLU A 53 -6.94 27.32 23.20
CA GLU A 53 -7.79 28.43 23.66
C GLU A 53 -7.02 29.40 24.58
N VAL A 54 -6.21 28.87 25.49
CA VAL A 54 -5.37 29.66 26.41
C VAL A 54 -4.30 30.43 25.63
N ILE A 55 -3.62 29.76 24.69
CA ILE A 55 -2.56 30.35 23.87
C ILE A 55 -3.11 31.51 23.03
N LEU A 56 -4.24 31.30 22.34
CA LEU A 56 -4.87 32.33 21.52
C LEU A 56 -5.26 33.56 22.37
N LYS A 57 -5.79 33.35 23.57
CA LYS A 57 -6.12 34.45 24.49
C LYS A 57 -4.89 35.24 24.92
N LYS A 58 -3.78 34.55 25.20
CA LYS A 58 -2.49 35.16 25.56
C LYS A 58 -1.91 35.99 24.41
N ILE A 59 -1.91 35.45 23.19
CA ILE A 59 -1.41 36.17 22.00
C ILE A 59 -2.25 37.43 21.75
N LEU A 60 -3.57 37.36 21.92
CA LEU A 60 -4.45 38.52 21.74
C LEU A 60 -4.29 39.56 22.86
N SER A 61 -3.95 39.16 24.09
CA SER A 61 -3.69 40.12 25.18
C SER A 61 -2.38 40.88 25.01
N ASP A 62 -1.38 40.27 24.38
CA ASP A 62 -0.04 40.84 24.21
C ASP A 62 0.04 41.81 23.00
N GLN A 63 -0.94 41.79 22.10
CA GLN A 63 -0.99 42.66 20.92
C GLN A 63 -1.91 43.88 21.12
N ALA A 64 -1.29 45.05 21.34
CA ALA A 64 -1.95 46.36 21.44
C ALA A 64 -2.60 46.77 20.10
N GLY A 65 -3.76 46.20 19.78
CA GLY A 65 -4.50 46.47 18.55
C GLY A 65 -5.62 45.45 18.23
N SER A 66 -5.62 44.28 18.87
CA SER A 66 -6.56 43.18 18.56
C SER A 66 -7.94 43.28 19.25
N LYS A 67 -8.47 44.50 19.46
CA LYS A 67 -9.72 44.68 20.23
C LYS A 67 -10.99 44.09 19.57
N ASP A 68 -10.94 43.73 18.28
CA ASP A 68 -12.10 43.21 17.53
C ASP A 68 -12.08 41.70 17.22
N VAL A 69 -11.07 40.95 17.70
CA VAL A 69 -10.98 39.50 17.43
C VAL A 69 -11.79 38.71 18.46
N LYS A 70 -12.84 38.01 18.01
CA LYS A 70 -13.63 37.10 18.85
C LYS A 70 -13.13 35.66 18.67
N ILE A 71 -12.98 34.93 19.77
CA ILE A 71 -12.70 33.48 19.78
C ILE A 71 -13.98 32.72 20.19
N PRO A 72 -14.94 32.49 19.28
CA PRO A 72 -16.11 31.68 19.59
C PRO A 72 -15.73 30.19 19.66
N LYS A 73 -16.14 29.52 20.74
CA LYS A 73 -16.03 28.07 20.86
C LYS A 73 -17.32 27.42 20.37
N ARG A 74 -17.22 26.56 19.37
CA ARG A 74 -18.34 25.75 18.90
C ARG A 74 -17.98 24.27 18.98
N THR A 75 -18.72 23.52 19.79
CA THR A 75 -18.71 22.06 19.71
C THR A 75 -19.54 21.67 18.50
N LEU A 76 -18.91 21.07 17.50
CA LEU A 76 -19.64 20.50 16.38
C LEU A 76 -20.46 19.30 16.88
N PRO A 77 -21.73 19.14 16.46
CA PRO A 77 -22.55 18.04 16.91
C PRO A 77 -21.84 16.73 16.59
N LYS A 78 -21.70 15.85 17.60
CA LYS A 78 -21.33 14.45 17.35
C LYS A 78 -22.38 13.92 16.39
N ARG A 79 -22.00 13.69 15.13
CA ARG A 79 -22.83 12.87 14.23
C ARG A 79 -23.05 11.58 15.00
N THR A 80 -24.30 11.28 15.34
CA THR A 80 -24.70 10.08 16.09
C THR A 80 -24.49 8.87 15.19
N TYR A 81 -23.24 8.52 14.93
CA TYR A 81 -22.91 7.15 14.66
C TYR A 81 -23.14 6.44 15.98
N ARG A 82 -24.14 5.54 16.01
CA ARG A 82 -24.23 4.52 17.06
C ARG A 82 -22.84 3.89 17.15
N ALA A 83 -22.11 4.23 18.20
CA ALA A 83 -20.94 3.49 18.59
C ALA A 83 -21.45 2.12 19.04
N GLN A 84 -21.64 1.19 18.09
CA GLN A 84 -21.13 -0.15 18.33
C GLN A 84 -19.73 0.06 18.84
N GLN A 85 -19.41 -0.48 20.02
CA GLN A 85 -18.07 -0.45 20.60
C GLN A 85 -17.07 -0.71 19.50
N SER A 86 -16.53 0.37 18.94
CA SER A 86 -15.43 0.30 18.01
C SER A 86 -14.30 -0.09 18.93
N VAL A 87 -13.94 -1.37 18.91
CA VAL A 87 -12.53 -1.71 19.09
C VAL A 87 -11.84 -0.77 18.12
N SER A 88 -11.21 0.29 18.66
CA SER A 88 -10.45 1.24 17.87
C SER A 88 -9.25 0.46 17.35
N VAL A 89 -9.45 -0.29 16.28
CA VAL A 89 -8.36 -0.63 15.37
C VAL A 89 -7.89 0.73 14.93
N LYS A 90 -6.78 1.20 15.50
CA LYS A 90 -6.16 2.46 15.12
C LYS A 90 -6.00 2.40 13.61
N VAL A 91 -6.82 3.17 12.92
CA VAL A 91 -6.74 3.35 11.47
C VAL A 91 -5.38 3.98 11.24
N ASP A 92 -4.43 3.16 10.78
CA ASP A 92 -3.14 3.57 10.25
C ASP A 92 -2.38 4.56 11.17
N GLU A 93 -1.79 4.06 12.27
CA GLU A 93 -0.72 4.80 12.92
C GLU A 93 0.33 5.07 11.84
N MET A 94 0.48 6.33 11.43
CA MET A 94 1.39 6.76 10.36
C MET A 94 2.83 6.46 10.81
N LYS A 95 3.25 5.20 10.68
CA LYS A 95 4.60 4.73 10.95
C LYS A 95 5.43 4.88 9.68
N GLY A 96 6.63 5.43 9.81
CA GLY A 96 7.51 5.72 8.68
C GLY A 96 7.09 6.97 7.91
N SER A 97 7.23 6.94 6.59
CA SER A 97 6.96 8.08 5.70
C SER A 97 5.96 7.75 4.61
N ARG A 98 5.27 8.78 4.14
CA ARG A 98 4.40 8.72 2.96
C ARG A 98 4.84 9.73 1.93
N ILE A 99 5.19 9.29 0.74
CA ILE A 99 5.55 10.14 -0.39
C ILE A 99 4.48 9.98 -1.47
N THR A 100 3.80 11.08 -1.82
CA THR A 100 2.86 11.12 -2.93
C THR A 100 3.59 11.48 -4.21
N ILE A 101 3.38 10.69 -5.26
CA ILE A 101 4.00 10.83 -6.57
C ILE A 101 2.90 10.87 -7.64
N GLU A 102 2.79 12.00 -8.31
CA GLU A 102 1.85 12.21 -9.42
C GLU A 102 2.63 12.50 -10.70
N ARG A 103 2.09 12.10 -11.85
CA ARG A 103 2.71 12.36 -13.15
C ARG A 103 1.70 12.92 -14.13
N ASP A 104 2.08 14.01 -14.76
CA ASP A 104 1.41 14.57 -15.93
C ASP A 104 2.43 14.71 -17.06
N HIS A 105 2.42 13.76 -18.00
CA HIS A 105 3.41 13.64 -19.08
C HIS A 105 4.86 13.61 -18.52
N ASP A 106 5.66 14.63 -18.83
CA ASP A 106 7.05 14.81 -18.40
C ASP A 106 7.16 15.58 -17.07
N LEU A 107 6.06 15.91 -16.41
CA LEU A 107 6.06 16.63 -15.13
C LEU A 107 5.70 15.69 -13.98
N PHE A 108 6.65 15.46 -13.08
CA PHE A 108 6.42 14.70 -11.86
C PHE A 108 6.19 15.65 -10.68
N ARG A 109 5.24 15.31 -9.83
CA ARG A 109 4.95 16.05 -8.59
C ARG A 109 5.17 15.15 -7.39
N PHE A 110 6.02 15.59 -6.48
CA PHE A 110 6.34 14.88 -5.24
C PHE A 110 5.89 15.68 -4.04
N SER A 111 5.23 15.05 -3.07
CA SER A 111 5.02 15.64 -1.74
C SER A 111 5.20 14.56 -0.68
N ALA A 112 5.59 14.93 0.54
CA ALA A 112 5.80 13.94 1.59
C ALA A 112 5.16 14.35 2.90
N ILE A 113 4.74 13.37 3.69
CA ILE A 113 4.21 13.55 5.04
C ILE A 113 4.74 12.44 5.97
N THR A 114 5.08 12.83 7.18
CA THR A 114 5.39 11.96 8.32
C THR A 114 4.60 12.43 9.54
N GLN A 115 4.77 11.79 10.69
CA GLN A 115 4.14 12.27 11.93
C GLN A 115 4.59 13.68 12.33
N GLN A 116 5.78 14.08 11.91
CA GLN A 116 6.46 15.27 12.42
C GLN A 116 6.72 16.32 11.34
N ALA A 117 6.76 15.94 10.05
CA ALA A 117 7.14 16.82 8.96
C ALA A 117 6.22 16.68 7.74
N VAL A 118 6.15 17.77 6.97
CA VAL A 118 5.51 17.82 5.65
C VAL A 118 6.48 18.47 4.68
N ILE A 119 6.74 17.82 3.55
CA ILE A 119 7.45 18.44 2.43
C ILE A 119 6.39 18.90 1.42
N PRO A 120 6.30 20.21 1.13
CA PRO A 120 5.35 20.72 0.15
C PRO A 120 5.71 20.23 -1.25
N VAL A 121 4.75 20.34 -2.18
CA VAL A 121 4.90 19.81 -3.54
C VAL A 121 6.19 20.31 -4.20
N ARG A 122 6.94 19.40 -4.81
CA ARG A 122 8.04 19.66 -5.75
C ARG A 122 7.57 19.24 -7.13
N GLU A 123 7.71 20.14 -8.09
CA GLU A 123 7.54 19.82 -9.50
C GLU A 123 8.91 19.57 -10.11
N VAL A 124 9.09 18.39 -10.72
CA VAL A 124 10.34 17.99 -11.36
C VAL A 124 10.02 17.70 -12.83
N PRO A 125 10.54 18.51 -13.76
CA PRO A 125 10.45 18.19 -15.18
C PRO A 125 11.45 17.08 -15.52
N ILE A 126 10.95 15.96 -16.02
CA ILE A 126 11.68 14.73 -16.26
C ILE A 126 11.33 14.23 -17.65
N GLN A 127 12.35 13.95 -18.47
CA GLN A 127 12.09 13.34 -19.77
C GLN A 127 11.68 11.89 -19.57
N SER A 128 10.44 11.58 -19.95
CA SER A 128 9.84 10.26 -19.76
C SER A 128 10.68 9.13 -20.34
N SER A 129 11.34 9.36 -21.49
CA SER A 129 12.15 8.35 -22.18
C SER A 129 13.29 7.79 -21.32
N TYR A 130 13.99 8.62 -20.54
CA TYR A 130 15.08 8.16 -19.68
C TYR A 130 14.56 7.44 -18.44
N ALA A 131 13.50 7.96 -17.83
CA ALA A 131 12.88 7.31 -16.67
C ALA A 131 12.30 5.94 -17.02
N GLU A 132 11.59 5.86 -18.15
CA GLU A 132 11.00 4.61 -18.66
C GLU A 132 12.08 3.64 -19.14
N GLY A 133 13.15 4.14 -19.78
CA GLY A 133 14.30 3.32 -20.15
C GLY A 133 15.02 2.71 -18.95
N ALA A 134 15.25 3.48 -17.88
CA ALA A 134 15.83 2.96 -16.63
C ALA A 134 14.91 1.92 -15.97
N ALA A 135 13.60 2.16 -15.99
CA ALA A 135 12.61 1.21 -15.49
C ALA A 135 12.62 -0.11 -16.28
N GLU A 136 12.76 -0.06 -17.61
CA GLU A 136 12.80 -1.26 -18.44
C GLU A 136 14.08 -2.06 -18.20
N LEU A 137 15.23 -1.39 -18.20
CA LEU A 137 16.53 -2.01 -17.89
C LEU A 137 16.53 -2.70 -16.51
N LEU A 138 15.82 -2.14 -15.53
CA LEU A 138 15.65 -2.79 -14.22
C LEU A 138 14.84 -4.08 -14.31
N LYS A 139 13.71 -4.08 -15.00
CA LYS A 139 12.85 -5.27 -15.10
C LYS A 139 13.51 -6.40 -15.89
N GLU A 140 14.37 -6.06 -16.85
CA GLU A 140 15.13 -7.03 -17.66
C GLU A 140 16.45 -7.47 -17.01
N SER A 141 16.89 -6.79 -15.93
CA SER A 141 18.19 -7.07 -15.33
C SER A 141 18.23 -8.41 -14.58
N HIS A 142 19.25 -9.21 -14.88
CA HIS A 142 19.51 -10.47 -14.18
C HIS A 142 20.61 -10.36 -13.12
N ALA A 143 21.58 -9.45 -13.31
CA ALA A 143 22.70 -9.26 -12.40
C ALA A 143 22.41 -8.17 -11.36
N LEU A 144 22.77 -8.43 -10.10
CA LEU A 144 22.57 -7.49 -9.00
C LEU A 144 23.31 -6.16 -9.20
N ASP A 145 24.46 -6.16 -9.89
CA ASP A 145 25.20 -4.92 -10.15
C ASP A 145 24.50 -4.01 -11.15
N ASP A 146 23.84 -4.58 -12.17
CA ASP A 146 22.97 -3.82 -13.06
C ASP A 146 21.76 -3.27 -12.31
N GLN A 147 21.15 -4.08 -11.42
CA GLN A 147 20.05 -3.66 -10.56
C GLN A 147 20.45 -2.48 -9.67
N LYS A 148 21.64 -2.53 -9.05
CA LYS A 148 22.18 -1.41 -8.25
C LYS A 148 22.42 -0.18 -9.11
N LYS A 149 23.01 -0.34 -10.29
CA LYS A 149 23.32 0.76 -11.22
C LYS A 149 22.06 1.48 -11.69
N TYR A 150 21.10 0.74 -12.26
CA TYR A 150 19.87 1.31 -12.78
C TYR A 150 18.90 1.71 -11.68
N GLY A 151 18.95 1.07 -10.50
CA GLY A 151 18.19 1.46 -9.32
C GLY A 151 18.64 2.81 -8.78
N LYS A 152 19.96 3.05 -8.75
CA LYS A 152 20.56 4.35 -8.44
C LYS A 152 20.19 5.42 -9.47
N LEU A 153 20.25 5.08 -10.76
CA LEU A 153 19.80 5.98 -11.83
C LEU A 153 18.32 6.37 -11.66
N LEU A 154 17.44 5.40 -11.41
CA LEU A 154 16.00 5.64 -11.23
C LEU A 154 15.74 6.57 -10.05
N HIS A 155 16.39 6.33 -8.91
CA HIS A 155 16.29 7.19 -7.73
C HIS A 155 16.79 8.61 -8.00
N SER A 156 18.04 8.76 -8.47
CA SER A 156 18.66 10.06 -8.67
C SER A 156 18.01 10.89 -9.79
N TYR A 157 17.39 10.23 -10.76
CA TYR A 157 16.71 10.92 -11.86
C TYR A 157 15.28 11.35 -11.50
N LEU A 158 14.57 10.55 -10.67
CA LEU A 158 13.18 10.84 -10.32
C LEU A 158 13.02 11.63 -9.02
N MET A 159 13.79 11.30 -7.99
CA MET A 159 13.49 11.71 -6.62
C MET A 159 14.24 13.00 -6.25
N PRO A 160 13.55 14.04 -5.74
CA PRO A 160 14.20 15.25 -5.25
C PRO A 160 15.14 14.96 -4.07
N GLU A 161 16.29 15.63 -4.02
CA GLU A 161 17.31 15.42 -2.98
C GLU A 161 16.79 15.69 -1.55
N ASP A 162 15.89 16.65 -1.39
CA ASP A 162 15.30 17.02 -0.09
C ASP A 162 14.32 15.96 0.47
N PHE A 163 14.01 14.91 -0.28
CA PHE A 163 13.17 13.79 0.16
C PHE A 163 13.97 12.67 0.83
N GLN A 164 15.32 12.74 0.82
CA GLN A 164 16.19 11.67 1.32
C GLN A 164 15.85 11.25 2.76
N ASP A 165 15.67 12.21 3.67
CA ASP A 165 15.31 11.92 5.06
C ASP A 165 13.97 11.18 5.18
N MET A 166 13.02 11.43 4.28
CA MET A 166 11.73 10.73 4.27
C MET A 166 11.90 9.30 3.76
N ILE A 167 12.71 9.11 2.72
CA ILE A 167 13.00 7.80 2.11
C ILE A 167 13.73 6.89 3.10
N ASP A 168 14.50 7.47 4.01
CA ASP A 168 15.25 6.75 5.03
C ASP A 168 14.39 6.20 6.17
N LEU A 169 13.14 6.64 6.29
CA LEU A 169 12.19 6.11 7.26
C LEU A 169 11.59 4.77 6.78
N THR A 170 11.43 3.85 7.72
CA THR A 170 10.85 2.52 7.48
C THR A 170 9.59 2.35 8.35
N PRO A 171 8.44 1.91 7.80
CA PRO A 171 8.22 1.58 6.39
C PRO A 171 8.09 2.82 5.50
N LEU A 172 8.51 2.70 4.24
CA LEU A 172 8.28 3.68 3.19
C LEU A 172 6.96 3.36 2.48
N THR A 173 6.05 4.33 2.42
CA THR A 173 4.78 4.21 1.68
C THR A 173 4.77 5.18 0.51
N LEU A 174 4.60 4.69 -0.71
CA LEU A 174 4.43 5.53 -1.89
C LEU A 174 2.96 5.64 -2.26
N ILE A 175 2.41 6.85 -2.28
CA ILE A 175 1.06 7.13 -2.78
C ILE A 175 1.19 7.43 -4.27
N VAL A 176 0.67 6.53 -5.09
CA VAL A 176 0.86 6.53 -6.55
C VAL A 176 -0.47 6.61 -7.30
N ASP A 177 -0.42 7.09 -8.54
CA ASP A 177 -1.47 6.92 -9.54
C ASP A 177 -1.12 5.76 -10.48
N ARG A 178 -1.95 5.49 -11.50
CA ARG A 178 -1.67 4.39 -12.45
C ARG A 178 -0.40 4.60 -13.28
N SER A 179 -0.08 5.84 -13.60
CA SER A 179 1.10 6.21 -14.40
C SER A 179 2.38 6.03 -13.59
N THR A 180 2.39 6.53 -12.34
CA THR A 180 3.54 6.42 -11.45
C THR A 180 3.69 5.02 -10.85
N ALA A 181 2.61 4.25 -10.72
CA ALA A 181 2.68 2.83 -10.33
C ALA A 181 3.42 1.95 -11.36
N ALA A 182 3.60 2.41 -12.60
CA ALA A 182 4.27 1.61 -13.63
C ALA A 182 5.79 1.44 -13.41
N PHE A 183 6.39 2.28 -12.55
CA PHE A 183 7.82 2.24 -12.26
C PHE A 183 8.16 1.16 -11.22
N PRO A 184 9.33 0.51 -11.32
CA PRO A 184 9.78 -0.54 -10.40
C PRO A 184 10.36 0.09 -9.12
N TRP A 185 9.53 0.81 -8.36
CA TRP A 185 9.95 1.53 -7.16
C TRP A 185 10.64 0.64 -6.12
N GLU A 186 10.28 -0.63 -6.03
CA GLU A 186 10.91 -1.62 -5.16
C GLU A 186 12.42 -1.75 -5.44
N MET A 187 12.82 -1.53 -6.69
CA MET A 187 14.20 -1.60 -7.17
C MET A 187 14.90 -0.24 -7.23
N ALA A 188 14.21 0.86 -6.93
CA ALA A 188 14.87 2.15 -6.74
C ALA A 188 15.86 2.04 -5.58
N ALA A 189 17.06 2.59 -5.78
CA ALA A 189 18.18 2.40 -4.87
C ALA A 189 18.94 3.70 -4.67
N PHE A 190 19.56 3.86 -3.50
CA PHE A 190 20.44 4.98 -3.21
C PHE A 190 21.64 4.49 -2.41
N GLU A 191 22.68 5.29 -2.34
CA GLU A 191 23.88 4.97 -1.58
C GLU A 191 23.93 5.79 -0.30
N ARG A 192 24.05 5.11 0.85
CA ARG A 192 24.22 5.76 2.14
C ARG A 192 25.26 5.02 2.96
N HIS A 193 26.22 5.75 3.51
CA HIS A 193 27.34 5.17 4.29
C HIS A 193 28.06 4.03 3.55
N GLY A 194 28.28 4.17 2.24
CA GLY A 194 28.98 3.17 1.41
C GLY A 194 28.18 1.90 1.10
N HIS A 195 26.89 1.86 1.43
CA HIS A 195 26.02 0.72 1.15
C HIS A 195 24.89 1.14 0.21
N VAL A 196 24.63 0.31 -0.81
CA VAL A 196 23.46 0.47 -1.67
C VAL A 196 22.24 -0.06 -0.94
N THR A 197 21.24 0.80 -0.77
CA THR A 197 19.98 0.52 -0.09
C THR A 197 18.86 0.54 -1.11
N PHE A 198 18.07 -0.53 -1.19
CA PHE A 198 16.90 -0.61 -2.08
C PHE A 198 15.61 -0.29 -1.31
N TYR A 199 14.63 0.34 -1.97
CA TYR A 199 13.38 0.69 -1.30
C TYR A 199 12.59 -0.55 -0.87
N GLY A 200 12.50 -1.56 -1.74
CA GLY A 200 11.74 -2.79 -1.53
C GLY A 200 12.15 -3.55 -0.25
N PRO A 201 13.37 -4.11 -0.22
CA PRO A 201 13.84 -4.93 0.89
C PRO A 201 14.31 -4.13 2.13
N ASP A 202 14.83 -2.92 1.98
CA ASP A 202 15.45 -2.21 3.11
C ASP A 202 14.55 -1.15 3.75
N ARG A 203 13.61 -0.59 2.97
CA ARG A 203 12.61 0.37 3.45
C ARG A 203 11.21 -0.23 3.62
N GLN A 204 11.08 -1.55 3.48
CA GLN A 204 9.79 -2.27 3.58
C GLN A 204 8.71 -1.61 2.71
N LEU A 205 9.07 -1.29 1.47
CA LEU A 205 8.23 -0.50 0.58
C LEU A 205 6.85 -1.13 0.39
N THR A 206 5.83 -0.28 0.56
CA THR A 206 4.44 -0.51 0.16
C THR A 206 3.92 0.64 -0.68
N ARG A 207 2.84 0.40 -1.42
CA ARG A 207 2.17 1.38 -2.29
C ARG A 207 0.77 1.64 -1.79
N GLN A 208 0.27 2.84 -2.02
CA GLN A 208 -1.14 3.17 -1.85
C GLN A 208 -1.66 3.96 -3.05
N PHE A 209 -2.93 3.81 -3.41
CA PHE A 209 -3.58 4.71 -4.34
C PHE A 209 -4.14 5.90 -3.57
N ARG A 210 -4.14 7.08 -4.18
CA ARG A 210 -4.74 8.28 -3.58
C ARG A 210 -6.21 8.09 -3.19
N THR A 211 -6.95 7.29 -3.96
CA THR A 211 -8.34 6.91 -3.67
C THR A 211 -8.50 6.12 -2.37
N MET A 212 -7.45 5.44 -1.89
CA MET A 212 -7.46 4.71 -0.62
C MET A 212 -7.35 5.60 0.61
N LEU A 213 -6.89 6.85 0.47
CA LEU A 213 -6.84 7.81 1.58
C LEU A 213 -8.25 8.20 2.05
N SER A 214 -9.26 7.99 1.18
CA SER A 214 -10.67 8.20 1.45
C SER A 214 -11.42 6.88 1.25
N GLY A 215 -11.25 5.94 2.19
CA GLY A 215 -11.94 4.65 2.13
C GLY A 215 -13.46 4.83 1.95
N ALA A 216 -14.09 3.94 1.16
CA ALA A 216 -15.53 3.95 0.97
C ALA A 216 -16.24 3.87 2.34
N PRO A 217 -17.15 4.81 2.66
CA PRO A 217 -17.88 4.78 3.92
C PRO A 217 -18.67 3.46 4.04
N GLY A 218 -18.42 2.69 5.10
CA GLY A 218 -19.26 1.54 5.47
C GLY A 218 -18.61 0.15 5.40
N LEU A 219 -17.41 0.01 4.85
CA LEU A 219 -16.64 -1.25 4.92
C LEU A 219 -15.68 -1.18 6.09
N ILE A 220 -16.14 -1.56 7.28
CA ILE A 220 -15.27 -1.75 8.44
C ILE A 220 -14.40 -2.97 8.15
N ALA A 221 -13.10 -2.76 7.99
CA ALA A 221 -12.10 -3.81 8.01
C ALA A 221 -12.32 -4.67 9.26
N PRO A 222 -12.62 -5.98 9.15
CA PRO A 222 -12.77 -6.82 10.33
C PRO A 222 -11.46 -6.79 11.13
N PRO A 223 -11.52 -6.74 12.47
CA PRO A 223 -10.33 -6.75 13.31
C PRO A 223 -9.48 -7.98 12.98
N CYS A 224 -8.15 -7.83 13.06
CA CYS A 224 -7.23 -8.93 12.80
C CYS A 224 -7.58 -10.11 13.71
N PRO A 225 -8.10 -11.25 13.17
CA PRO A 225 -8.58 -12.32 14.01
C PRO A 225 -7.41 -13.18 14.50
N ASN A 226 -7.63 -13.90 15.61
CA ASN A 226 -6.74 -14.99 16.05
C ASN A 226 -6.96 -16.28 15.24
N ARG A 227 -7.76 -16.20 14.16
CA ARG A 227 -8.05 -17.28 13.20
C ARG A 227 -7.86 -16.77 11.79
N LEU A 228 -7.53 -17.67 10.87
CA LEU A 228 -7.35 -17.33 9.46
C LEU A 228 -8.08 -18.36 8.57
N ARG A 229 -9.04 -17.91 7.78
CA ARG A 229 -9.62 -18.72 6.69
C ARG A 229 -8.92 -18.40 5.39
N VAL A 230 -8.28 -19.39 4.79
CA VAL A 230 -7.46 -19.24 3.58
C VAL A 230 -8.09 -20.03 2.44
N LEU A 231 -8.22 -19.39 1.28
CA LEU A 231 -8.51 -20.05 0.01
C LEU A 231 -7.25 -20.04 -0.85
N VAL A 232 -6.80 -21.21 -1.29
CA VAL A 232 -5.69 -21.38 -2.24
C VAL A 232 -6.26 -21.83 -3.58
N ILE A 233 -6.07 -21.02 -4.62
CA ILE A 233 -6.44 -21.34 -6.00
C ILE A 233 -5.16 -21.39 -6.82
N ALA A 234 -4.94 -22.48 -7.55
CA ALA A 234 -3.75 -22.61 -8.40
C ALA A 234 -4.05 -23.36 -9.70
N ASP A 235 -3.47 -22.88 -10.80
CA ASP A 235 -3.56 -23.51 -12.13
C ASP A 235 -5.01 -23.88 -12.55
N PRO A 236 -5.96 -22.91 -12.55
CA PRO A 236 -7.37 -23.23 -12.71
C PRO A 236 -7.82 -23.51 -14.15
N ALA A 237 -7.04 -23.13 -15.17
CA ALA A 237 -7.48 -23.19 -16.56
C ALA A 237 -7.35 -24.62 -17.14
N PRO A 238 -8.41 -25.19 -17.75
CA PRO A 238 -8.39 -26.55 -18.30
C PRO A 238 -7.58 -26.69 -19.60
N GLU A 239 -7.49 -25.63 -20.40
CA GLU A 239 -6.86 -25.62 -21.71
C GLU A 239 -5.36 -25.86 -21.63
N ALA A 240 -4.81 -26.73 -22.47
CA ALA A 240 -3.42 -27.19 -22.38
C ALA A 240 -2.40 -26.05 -22.49
N GLU A 241 -2.69 -25.05 -23.31
CA GLU A 241 -1.87 -23.84 -23.51
C GLU A 241 -1.92 -22.83 -22.35
N LEU A 242 -2.90 -22.97 -21.44
CA LEU A 242 -3.05 -22.12 -20.25
C LEU A 242 -2.66 -22.85 -18.95
N ARG A 243 -2.18 -24.09 -19.05
CA ARG A 243 -1.72 -24.86 -17.89
C ARG A 243 -0.36 -24.36 -17.42
N LEU A 244 -0.24 -24.16 -16.11
CA LEU A 244 0.97 -23.70 -15.44
C LEU A 244 1.38 -24.70 -14.35
N PRO A 245 2.20 -25.71 -14.69
CA PRO A 245 2.70 -26.68 -13.71
C PRO A 245 3.44 -26.01 -12.53
N GLY A 246 4.15 -24.91 -12.78
CA GLY A 246 4.78 -24.09 -11.73
C GLY A 246 3.78 -23.52 -10.74
N ALA A 247 2.67 -22.96 -11.22
CA ALA A 247 1.58 -22.46 -10.38
C ALA A 247 0.96 -23.58 -9.53
N ARG A 248 0.78 -24.78 -10.10
CA ARG A 248 0.31 -25.96 -9.36
C ARG A 248 1.26 -26.35 -8.23
N ALA A 249 2.57 -26.39 -8.52
CA ALA A 249 3.60 -26.68 -7.53
C ALA A 249 3.63 -25.63 -6.41
N GLU A 250 3.47 -24.35 -6.76
CA GLU A 250 3.32 -23.24 -5.81
C GLU A 250 2.10 -23.44 -4.90
N GLY A 251 0.92 -23.69 -5.46
CA GLY A 251 -0.31 -23.90 -4.69
C GLY A 251 -0.16 -25.02 -3.66
N HIS A 252 0.40 -26.16 -4.06
CA HIS A 252 0.67 -27.26 -3.13
C HIS A 252 1.71 -26.89 -2.05
N ALA A 253 2.73 -26.10 -2.39
CA ALA A 253 3.71 -25.64 -1.41
C ALA A 253 3.12 -24.68 -0.38
N VAL A 254 2.31 -23.71 -0.82
CA VAL A 254 1.61 -22.79 0.07
C VAL A 254 0.70 -23.56 1.04
N VAL A 255 -0.05 -24.55 0.54
CA VAL A 255 -0.86 -25.41 1.41
C VAL A 255 -0.01 -26.14 2.45
N ARG A 256 1.14 -26.71 2.05
CA ARG A 256 2.05 -27.37 3.01
C ARG A 256 2.53 -26.41 4.09
N ILE A 257 2.90 -25.18 3.72
CA ILE A 257 3.38 -24.17 4.68
C ILE A 257 2.26 -23.77 5.64
N LEU A 258 1.06 -23.52 5.13
CA LEU A 258 -0.11 -23.21 5.96
C LEU A 258 -0.42 -24.34 6.95
N GLN A 259 -0.31 -25.60 6.51
CA GLN A 259 -0.48 -26.77 7.37
C GLN A 259 0.64 -26.92 8.41
N THR A 260 1.88 -26.64 8.05
CA THR A 260 3.03 -26.64 8.97
C THR A 260 2.86 -25.56 10.03
N MET A 261 2.58 -24.31 9.64
CA MET A 261 2.38 -23.19 10.56
C MET A 261 1.17 -23.43 11.49
N LYS A 262 0.08 -24.01 10.96
CA LYS A 262 -1.07 -24.45 11.77
C LYS A 262 -0.66 -25.42 12.87
N ARG A 263 0.24 -26.37 12.58
CA ARG A 263 0.68 -27.41 13.52
C ARG A 263 1.71 -26.88 14.51
N GLU A 264 2.72 -26.18 14.03
CA GLU A 264 3.88 -25.76 14.83
C GLU A 264 3.58 -24.56 15.73
N GLN A 265 2.70 -23.66 15.30
CA GLN A 265 2.34 -22.46 16.06
C GLN A 265 0.93 -22.52 16.65
N GLU A 266 0.29 -23.70 16.61
CA GLU A 266 -1.09 -23.93 17.10
C GLU A 266 -2.12 -22.90 16.58
N LEU A 267 -1.92 -22.42 15.35
CA LEU A 267 -2.74 -21.37 14.76
C LEU A 267 -4.10 -21.93 14.32
N ALA A 268 -5.17 -21.17 14.56
CA ALA A 268 -6.50 -21.51 14.07
C ALA A 268 -6.64 -21.19 12.57
N ILE A 269 -6.02 -22.00 11.72
CA ILE A 269 -6.08 -21.87 10.24
C ILE A 269 -7.03 -22.91 9.64
N THR A 270 -8.00 -22.43 8.86
CA THR A 270 -8.82 -23.26 7.95
C THR A 270 -8.33 -23.05 6.54
N ILE A 271 -8.02 -24.13 5.82
CA ILE A 271 -7.43 -24.08 4.49
C ILE A 271 -8.41 -24.77 3.53
N GLU A 272 -8.96 -23.99 2.60
CA GLU A 272 -9.65 -24.50 1.42
C GLU A 272 -8.68 -24.42 0.24
N GLN A 273 -8.54 -25.49 -0.53
CA GLN A 273 -7.70 -25.53 -1.72
C GLN A 273 -8.54 -25.92 -2.94
N ARG A 274 -8.23 -25.34 -4.10
CA ARG A 274 -8.68 -25.76 -5.44
C ARG A 274 -7.47 -25.67 -6.36
N ILE A 275 -6.86 -26.81 -6.68
CA ILE A 275 -5.58 -26.86 -7.37
C ILE A 275 -5.70 -27.72 -8.63
N GLY A 276 -5.43 -27.11 -9.78
CA GLY A 276 -5.63 -27.71 -11.09
C GLY A 276 -7.07 -27.57 -11.59
N ALA A 277 -7.23 -27.61 -12.91
CA ALA A 277 -8.50 -27.38 -13.58
C ALA A 277 -9.66 -28.28 -13.12
N GLU A 278 -9.38 -29.55 -12.78
CA GLU A 278 -10.39 -30.52 -12.32
C GLU A 278 -11.04 -30.10 -10.99
N GLU A 279 -10.33 -29.31 -10.17
CA GLU A 279 -10.83 -28.77 -8.91
C GLU A 279 -11.32 -27.33 -9.05
N CYS A 280 -11.05 -26.65 -10.18
CA CYS A 280 -11.29 -25.22 -10.35
C CYS A 280 -12.48 -24.91 -11.24
N ASP A 281 -13.61 -25.61 -11.07
CA ASP A 281 -14.83 -25.24 -11.78
C ASP A 281 -15.19 -23.76 -11.47
N PRO A 282 -15.34 -22.89 -12.48
CA PRO A 282 -15.55 -21.47 -12.26
C PRO A 282 -16.82 -21.15 -11.46
N VAL A 283 -17.89 -21.94 -11.65
CA VAL A 283 -19.18 -21.72 -10.99
C VAL A 283 -19.11 -22.17 -9.54
N GLU A 284 -18.52 -23.33 -9.26
CA GLU A 284 -18.28 -23.81 -7.90
C GLU A 284 -17.37 -22.86 -7.12
N LEU A 285 -16.30 -22.36 -7.75
CA LEU A 285 -15.39 -21.44 -7.09
C LEU A 285 -16.05 -20.08 -6.82
N LEU A 286 -16.83 -19.57 -7.78
CA LEU A 286 -17.63 -18.36 -7.53
C LEU A 286 -18.60 -18.62 -6.37
N ALA A 287 -19.32 -19.74 -6.35
CA ALA A 287 -20.20 -20.09 -5.25
C ALA A 287 -19.46 -20.16 -3.90
N LEU A 288 -18.26 -20.74 -3.87
CA LEU A 288 -17.40 -20.81 -2.70
C LEU A 288 -17.01 -19.41 -2.21
N ILE A 289 -16.50 -18.55 -3.08
CA ILE A 289 -16.09 -17.17 -2.74
C ILE A 289 -17.29 -16.35 -2.25
N LEU A 290 -18.48 -16.55 -2.82
CA LEU A 290 -19.68 -15.81 -2.45
C LEU A 290 -20.32 -16.31 -1.15
N SER A 291 -20.24 -17.61 -0.88
CA SER A 291 -20.89 -18.26 0.27
C SER A 291 -20.01 -18.27 1.51
N ASP A 292 -18.70 -18.34 1.34
CA ASP A 292 -17.73 -18.42 2.43
C ASP A 292 -16.97 -17.12 2.67
N GLU A 293 -16.70 -16.86 3.95
CA GLU A 293 -15.86 -15.76 4.39
C GLU A 293 -14.39 -16.17 4.45
N PHE A 294 -13.58 -15.74 3.47
CA PHE A 294 -12.13 -15.90 3.48
C PHE A 294 -11.42 -14.63 3.99
N ASP A 295 -10.39 -14.82 4.81
CA ASP A 295 -9.51 -13.74 5.28
C ASP A 295 -8.35 -13.50 4.31
N LEU A 296 -7.90 -14.57 3.66
CA LEU A 296 -6.80 -14.57 2.70
C LEU A 296 -7.17 -15.39 1.47
N ILE A 297 -6.90 -14.83 0.29
CA ILE A 297 -6.95 -15.58 -0.97
C ILE A 297 -5.55 -15.60 -1.56
N HIS A 298 -5.01 -16.79 -1.77
CA HIS A 298 -3.81 -17.02 -2.57
C HIS A 298 -4.24 -17.49 -3.96
N TYR A 299 -3.75 -16.81 -4.99
CA TYR A 299 -3.97 -17.16 -6.39
C TYR A 299 -2.64 -17.32 -7.10
N SER A 300 -2.46 -18.42 -7.83
CA SER A 300 -1.34 -18.60 -8.77
C SER A 300 -1.87 -19.07 -10.12
N GLY A 301 -1.64 -18.29 -11.17
CA GLY A 301 -2.23 -18.56 -12.48
C GLY A 301 -2.10 -17.41 -13.47
N HIS A 302 -3.00 -17.37 -14.46
CA HIS A 302 -3.02 -16.32 -15.46
C HIS A 302 -3.92 -15.15 -15.04
N GLY A 303 -3.43 -13.94 -15.26
CA GLY A 303 -4.19 -12.71 -15.06
C GLY A 303 -4.54 -12.05 -16.39
N ASP A 304 -5.69 -11.39 -16.45
CA ASP A 304 -6.07 -10.57 -17.59
C ASP A 304 -6.58 -9.20 -17.15
N PHE A 305 -6.25 -8.19 -17.95
CA PHE A 305 -6.60 -6.81 -17.67
C PHE A 305 -7.21 -6.12 -18.90
N ASP A 306 -8.41 -5.57 -18.71
CA ASP A 306 -9.12 -4.75 -19.70
C ASP A 306 -8.97 -3.27 -19.33
N GLU A 307 -8.11 -2.54 -20.04
CA GLU A 307 -7.87 -1.11 -19.80
C GLU A 307 -9.14 -0.27 -20.00
N LYS A 308 -9.99 -0.64 -20.97
CA LYS A 308 -11.24 0.07 -21.28
C LYS A 308 -12.32 -0.23 -20.25
N ASN A 309 -12.33 -1.44 -19.69
CA ASN A 309 -13.26 -1.86 -18.65
C ASN A 309 -12.53 -2.54 -17.47
N PRO A 310 -11.85 -1.79 -16.59
CA PRO A 310 -11.05 -2.37 -15.50
C PRO A 310 -11.84 -3.29 -14.56
N SER A 311 -13.17 -3.13 -14.48
CA SER A 311 -14.05 -4.02 -13.71
C SER A 311 -14.19 -5.43 -14.28
N LYS A 312 -13.81 -5.65 -15.55
CA LYS A 312 -13.80 -6.96 -16.22
C LYS A 312 -12.44 -7.66 -16.12
N SER A 313 -11.43 -6.98 -15.58
CA SER A 313 -10.12 -7.54 -15.28
C SER A 313 -10.23 -8.55 -14.15
N GLY A 314 -9.42 -9.61 -14.21
CA GLY A 314 -9.54 -10.71 -13.27
C GLY A 314 -8.57 -11.86 -13.53
N TRP A 315 -8.87 -12.95 -12.85
CA TRP A 315 -8.14 -14.20 -12.95
C TRP A 315 -8.76 -15.08 -14.03
N ILE A 316 -7.92 -15.70 -14.85
CA ILE A 316 -8.35 -16.57 -15.93
C ILE A 316 -8.59 -17.97 -15.37
N PHE A 317 -9.78 -18.50 -15.62
CA PHE A 317 -10.21 -19.87 -15.33
C PHE A 317 -10.45 -20.68 -16.61
N GLY A 318 -10.33 -20.02 -17.76
CA GLY A 318 -10.43 -20.58 -19.10
C GLY A 318 -10.56 -19.45 -20.11
N LYS A 319 -10.50 -19.75 -21.41
CA LYS A 319 -10.51 -18.74 -22.48
C LYS A 319 -11.71 -17.80 -22.42
N GLU A 320 -12.86 -18.32 -22.01
CA GLU A 320 -14.12 -17.57 -21.90
C GLU A 320 -14.53 -17.29 -20.43
N ASN A 321 -13.76 -17.81 -19.48
CA ASN A 321 -14.08 -17.74 -18.05
C ASN A 321 -13.04 -16.90 -17.33
N ILE A 322 -13.42 -15.66 -17.03
CA ILE A 322 -12.62 -14.73 -16.22
C ILE A 322 -13.38 -14.46 -14.93
N LEU A 323 -12.77 -14.81 -13.81
CA LEU A 323 -13.26 -14.44 -12.51
C LEU A 323 -12.82 -12.99 -12.25
N SER A 324 -13.70 -12.05 -12.61
CA SER A 324 -13.39 -10.63 -12.51
C SER A 324 -13.36 -10.17 -11.05
N ALA A 325 -12.66 -9.06 -10.81
CA ALA A 325 -12.77 -8.34 -9.54
C ALA A 325 -14.25 -8.17 -9.15
N ARG A 326 -15.09 -7.66 -10.07
CA ARG A 326 -16.52 -7.45 -9.83
C ARG A 326 -17.25 -8.70 -9.33
N ASP A 327 -16.91 -9.87 -9.85
CA ASP A 327 -17.55 -11.14 -9.48
C ASP A 327 -17.12 -11.61 -8.10
N ILE A 328 -15.82 -11.55 -7.79
CA ILE A 328 -15.26 -11.82 -6.45
C ILE A 328 -15.95 -10.94 -5.40
N PHE A 329 -16.25 -9.68 -5.74
CA PHE A 329 -16.83 -8.70 -4.82
C PHE A 329 -18.34 -8.69 -4.71
N ARG A 330 -19.04 -9.66 -5.30
CA ARG A 330 -20.41 -9.96 -4.88
C ARG A 330 -20.44 -10.71 -3.54
N ALA A 331 -19.27 -11.13 -3.03
CA ALA A 331 -19.15 -11.81 -1.74
C ALA A 331 -19.58 -10.90 -0.58
N ARG A 332 -20.17 -11.52 0.45
CA ARG A 332 -20.68 -10.80 1.61
C ARG A 332 -19.56 -10.18 2.47
N ARG A 333 -18.37 -10.76 2.43
CA ARG A 333 -17.16 -10.30 3.11
C ARG A 333 -15.97 -10.43 2.17
N VAL A 334 -15.17 -9.37 2.09
CA VAL A 334 -13.96 -9.32 1.25
C VAL A 334 -12.72 -9.75 2.04
N PRO A 335 -11.75 -10.40 1.37
CA PRO A 335 -10.51 -10.81 2.02
C PRO A 335 -9.67 -9.62 2.47
N ARG A 336 -8.91 -9.82 3.55
CA ARG A 336 -7.98 -8.82 4.10
C ARG A 336 -6.69 -8.74 3.29
N LEU A 337 -6.23 -9.89 2.78
CA LEU A 337 -5.11 -10.01 1.86
C LEU A 337 -5.52 -10.83 0.64
N VAL A 338 -5.22 -10.31 -0.54
CA VAL A 338 -5.11 -11.09 -1.77
C VAL A 338 -3.64 -11.16 -2.14
N PHE A 339 -3.11 -12.38 -2.26
CA PHE A 339 -1.78 -12.65 -2.77
C PHE A 339 -1.95 -13.33 -4.13
N ALA A 340 -1.52 -12.68 -5.21
CA ALA A 340 -1.77 -13.15 -6.56
C ALA A 340 -0.47 -13.19 -7.40
N ASN A 341 0.06 -14.39 -7.58
CA ASN A 341 1.04 -14.68 -8.62
C ASN A 341 0.31 -14.87 -9.95
N ALA A 342 -0.12 -13.74 -10.51
CA ALA A 342 -0.87 -13.68 -11.76
C ALA A 342 -0.01 -13.02 -12.85
N CYS A 343 0.36 -13.78 -13.88
CA CYS A 343 1.05 -13.21 -15.04
C CYS A 343 0.04 -12.49 -15.93
N PHE A 344 0.11 -11.15 -16.01
CA PHE A 344 -0.73 -10.33 -16.90
C PHE A 344 -0.08 -10.22 -18.27
N SER A 345 -0.55 -11.04 -19.22
CA SER A 345 0.02 -11.10 -20.57
C SER A 345 -0.83 -10.40 -21.63
N GLY A 346 -2.10 -10.09 -21.39
CA GLY A 346 -3.00 -9.46 -22.37
C GLY A 346 -3.36 -10.33 -23.59
N VAL A 347 -2.71 -11.48 -23.75
CA VAL A 347 -2.78 -12.37 -24.92
C VAL A 347 -4.21 -12.79 -25.23
N ILE A 348 -5.04 -13.04 -24.20
CA ILE A 348 -6.43 -13.49 -24.40
C ILE A 348 -7.28 -12.40 -25.08
N ARG A 349 -7.08 -11.12 -24.76
CA ARG A 349 -7.90 -10.02 -25.32
C ARG A 349 -7.30 -9.36 -26.54
N THR A 350 -5.99 -9.12 -26.54
CA THR A 350 -5.31 -8.33 -27.57
C THR A 350 -4.64 -9.19 -28.63
N GLY A 351 -4.49 -10.50 -28.38
CA GLY A 351 -3.74 -11.41 -29.23
C GLY A 351 -2.23 -11.17 -29.22
N LYS A 352 -1.73 -10.29 -28.34
CA LYS A 352 -0.30 -9.96 -28.21
C LYS A 352 0.12 -9.89 -26.74
N PRO A 353 1.33 -10.35 -26.39
CA PRO A 353 1.89 -10.14 -25.07
C PRO A 353 1.99 -8.65 -24.74
N PHE A 354 1.61 -8.26 -23.54
CA PHE A 354 1.88 -6.94 -22.98
C PHE A 354 3.39 -6.72 -22.83
N THR A 355 3.82 -5.48 -23.07
CA THR A 355 5.13 -4.99 -22.63
C THR A 355 5.22 -5.04 -21.11
N LEU A 356 6.44 -5.02 -20.54
CA LEU A 356 6.61 -5.04 -19.08
C LEU A 356 5.97 -3.82 -18.41
N GLN A 357 5.93 -2.67 -19.11
CA GLN A 357 5.24 -1.48 -18.63
C GLN A 357 3.70 -1.65 -18.61
N GLU A 358 3.12 -2.24 -19.65
CA GLU A 358 1.68 -2.53 -19.71
C GLU A 358 1.26 -3.57 -18.65
N SER A 359 2.09 -4.59 -18.41
CA SER A 359 1.87 -5.58 -17.34
C SER A 359 1.83 -4.92 -15.96
N ASN A 360 2.76 -3.99 -15.69
CA ASN A 360 2.79 -3.22 -14.44
C ASN A 360 1.55 -2.35 -14.25
N ARG A 361 1.13 -1.62 -15.30
CA ARG A 361 -0.10 -0.81 -15.27
C ARG A 361 -1.34 -1.68 -15.05
N SER A 362 -1.35 -2.88 -15.63
CA SER A 362 -2.42 -3.87 -15.49
C SER A 362 -2.56 -4.35 -14.05
N LEU A 363 -1.44 -4.70 -13.40
CA LEU A 363 -1.42 -5.02 -11.97
C LEU A 363 -1.98 -3.87 -11.13
N ALA A 364 -1.53 -2.64 -11.36
CA ALA A 364 -1.99 -1.47 -10.62
C ALA A 364 -3.51 -1.25 -10.80
N GLY A 365 -4.01 -1.39 -12.03
CA GLY A 365 -5.44 -1.29 -12.33
C GLY A 365 -6.26 -2.40 -11.66
N LEU A 366 -5.76 -3.64 -11.62
CA LEU A 366 -6.42 -4.74 -10.91
C LEU A 366 -6.42 -4.51 -9.41
N ALA A 367 -5.27 -4.17 -8.82
CA ALA A 367 -5.17 -3.85 -7.39
C ALA A 367 -6.18 -2.75 -7.04
N GLN A 368 -6.25 -1.66 -7.81
CA GLN A 368 -7.23 -0.59 -7.62
C GLN A 368 -8.68 -1.12 -7.64
N ALA A 369 -9.04 -1.99 -8.60
CA ALA A 369 -10.36 -2.61 -8.66
C ALA A 369 -10.68 -3.46 -7.42
N PHE A 370 -9.67 -4.08 -6.81
CA PHE A 370 -9.81 -4.80 -5.54
C PHE A 370 -10.02 -3.86 -4.34
N PHE A 371 -9.30 -2.73 -4.32
CA PHE A 371 -9.44 -1.72 -3.26
C PHE A 371 -10.77 -0.98 -3.29
N GLU A 372 -11.31 -0.66 -4.47
CA GLU A 372 -12.63 -0.05 -4.65
C GLU A 372 -13.76 -0.89 -4.04
N ARG A 373 -13.45 -2.14 -3.66
CA ARG A 373 -14.39 -3.13 -3.15
C ARG A 373 -14.09 -3.55 -1.71
N GLY A 374 -13.05 -2.98 -1.10
CA GLY A 374 -12.75 -3.10 0.33
C GLY A 374 -11.65 -4.09 0.71
N VAL A 375 -10.95 -4.68 -0.27
CA VAL A 375 -9.71 -5.42 0.04
C VAL A 375 -8.72 -4.43 0.65
N GLN A 376 -8.01 -4.86 1.70
CA GLN A 376 -7.10 -3.96 2.45
C GLN A 376 -5.65 -4.09 2.01
N ASN A 377 -5.28 -5.26 1.48
CA ASN A 377 -3.94 -5.54 1.01
C ASN A 377 -4.00 -6.40 -0.24
N TYR A 378 -3.22 -6.01 -1.23
CA TYR A 378 -3.04 -6.76 -2.46
C TYR A 378 -1.54 -6.90 -2.73
N ILE A 379 -1.08 -8.14 -2.89
CA ILE A 379 0.29 -8.45 -3.32
C ILE A 379 0.17 -9.11 -4.69
N GLY A 380 0.93 -8.64 -5.66
CA GLY A 380 1.04 -9.32 -6.94
C GLY A 380 2.31 -8.94 -7.70
N THR A 381 2.47 -9.52 -8.89
CA THR A 381 3.66 -9.36 -9.71
C THR A 381 3.43 -8.38 -10.85
N GLY A 382 4.30 -7.39 -10.93
CA GLY A 382 4.19 -6.30 -11.90
C GLY A 382 4.65 -6.68 -13.31
N TRP A 383 5.38 -7.77 -13.43
CA TRP A 383 5.86 -8.36 -14.68
C TRP A 383 6.07 -9.87 -14.48
N PRO A 384 6.34 -10.65 -15.56
CA PRO A 384 6.57 -12.09 -15.45
C PRO A 384 7.72 -12.42 -14.48
N VAL A 385 7.54 -13.48 -13.70
CA VAL A 385 8.49 -13.93 -12.67
C VAL A 385 8.96 -15.36 -12.95
N ASP A 386 10.14 -15.70 -12.43
CA ASP A 386 10.63 -17.08 -12.43
C ASP A 386 9.87 -17.93 -11.41
N ASP A 387 9.47 -19.16 -11.80
CA ASP A 387 8.65 -20.05 -10.97
C ASP A 387 9.35 -20.47 -9.67
N ALA A 388 10.66 -20.75 -9.71
CA ALA A 388 11.42 -21.18 -8.53
C ALA A 388 11.62 -20.02 -7.55
N ALA A 389 11.93 -18.83 -8.07
CA ALA A 389 11.99 -17.61 -7.28
C ALA A 389 10.63 -17.23 -6.70
N ALA A 390 9.54 -17.40 -7.46
CA ALA A 390 8.18 -17.12 -6.99
C ALA A 390 7.77 -18.06 -5.85
N LEU A 391 8.04 -19.36 -5.98
CA LEU A 391 7.84 -20.34 -4.92
C LEU A 391 8.64 -19.99 -3.66
N THR A 392 9.92 -19.64 -3.81
CA THR A 392 10.80 -19.26 -2.70
C THR A 392 10.30 -17.99 -2.01
N PHE A 393 9.85 -17.01 -2.79
CA PHE A 393 9.27 -15.77 -2.28
C PHE A 393 7.99 -16.03 -1.48
N ALA A 394 7.02 -16.73 -2.06
CA ALA A 394 5.76 -17.06 -1.39
C ALA A 394 6.03 -17.81 -0.08
N THR A 395 6.97 -18.76 -0.10
CA THR A 395 7.37 -19.52 1.08
C THR A 395 7.87 -18.61 2.19
N ALA A 396 8.90 -17.81 1.91
CA ALA A 396 9.51 -16.90 2.87
C ALA A 396 8.53 -15.83 3.39
N PHE A 397 7.61 -15.38 2.52
CA PHE A 397 6.56 -14.43 2.87
C PHE A 397 5.57 -15.05 3.86
N TYR A 398 5.01 -16.23 3.59
CA TYR A 398 4.01 -16.85 4.47
C TYR A 398 4.60 -17.26 5.82
N GLU A 399 5.82 -17.79 5.84
CA GLU A 399 6.52 -18.12 7.09
C GLU A 399 6.66 -16.90 8.02
N GLU A 400 7.04 -15.75 7.46
CA GLU A 400 7.22 -14.52 8.22
C GLU A 400 5.88 -13.84 8.57
N ALA A 401 4.94 -13.76 7.63
CA ALA A 401 3.65 -13.12 7.88
C ALA A 401 2.81 -13.89 8.92
N LEU A 402 2.90 -15.23 8.90
CA LEU A 402 2.21 -16.10 9.87
C LEU A 402 2.97 -16.24 11.19
N SER A 403 4.20 -15.74 11.32
CA SER A 403 4.86 -15.57 12.64
C SER A 403 4.40 -14.30 13.36
N GLY A 404 3.45 -13.55 12.78
CA GLY A 404 2.89 -12.33 13.38
C GLY A 404 3.65 -11.04 13.03
N ALA A 405 4.55 -11.10 12.05
CA ALA A 405 5.23 -9.92 11.51
C ALA A 405 4.27 -9.01 10.71
N ASP A 406 4.67 -7.75 10.58
CA ASP A 406 4.03 -6.79 9.68
C ASP A 406 4.24 -7.24 8.22
N LEU A 407 3.25 -7.02 7.34
CA LEU A 407 3.32 -7.42 5.92
C LEU A 407 4.55 -6.82 5.22
N GLY A 408 4.90 -5.57 5.53
CA GLY A 408 6.08 -4.91 4.99
C GLY A 408 7.40 -5.61 5.37
N ALA A 409 7.49 -6.12 6.60
CA ALA A 409 8.63 -6.91 7.05
C ALA A 409 8.68 -8.29 6.37
N ALA A 410 7.53 -8.96 6.24
CA ALA A 410 7.42 -10.23 5.53
C ALA A 410 7.83 -10.12 4.06
N LEU A 411 7.36 -9.07 3.37
CA LEU A 411 7.76 -8.76 2.00
C LEU A 411 9.25 -8.45 1.88
N ALA A 412 9.78 -7.64 2.79
CA ALA A 412 11.21 -7.32 2.81
C ALA A 412 12.08 -8.57 2.95
N LYS A 413 11.72 -9.49 3.87
CA LYS A 413 12.40 -10.76 4.04
C LYS A 413 12.32 -11.63 2.79
N ALA A 414 11.13 -11.74 2.19
CA ALA A 414 10.93 -12.51 0.97
C ALA A 414 11.75 -11.95 -0.20
N ARG A 415 11.77 -10.62 -0.40
CA ARG A 415 12.62 -9.97 -1.42
C ARG A 415 14.10 -10.25 -1.20
N LYS A 416 14.58 -10.14 0.05
CA LYS A 416 15.99 -10.43 0.40
C LYS A 416 16.37 -11.89 0.09
N LYS A 417 15.44 -12.82 0.29
CA LYS A 417 15.68 -14.26 0.07
C LYS A 417 15.92 -14.62 -1.39
N ILE A 418 15.38 -13.83 -2.32
CA ILE A 418 15.47 -14.05 -3.77
C ILE A 418 16.16 -12.87 -4.49
N LEU A 419 16.92 -12.05 -3.76
CA LEU A 419 17.55 -10.84 -4.29
C LEU A 419 18.56 -11.13 -5.40
N ASP A 420 19.19 -12.30 -5.36
CA ASP A 420 20.15 -12.80 -6.32
C ASP A 420 19.51 -13.59 -7.49
N GLN A 421 18.18 -13.72 -7.51
CA GLN A 421 17.42 -14.50 -8.50
C GLN A 421 16.78 -13.60 -9.56
N GLY A 422 17.59 -12.76 -10.20
CA GLY A 422 17.15 -11.83 -11.25
C GLY A 422 16.21 -10.74 -10.76
N ALA A 423 15.35 -10.21 -11.63
CA ALA A 423 14.44 -9.09 -11.31
C ALA A 423 13.16 -9.53 -10.58
N THR A 424 12.97 -10.82 -10.30
CA THR A 424 11.73 -11.36 -9.69
C THR A 424 11.41 -10.69 -8.34
N TRP A 425 12.41 -10.40 -7.52
CA TRP A 425 12.20 -9.75 -6.22
C TRP A 425 11.61 -8.34 -6.35
N GLY A 426 11.95 -7.62 -7.42
CA GLY A 426 11.41 -6.30 -7.73
C GLY A 426 9.99 -6.34 -8.30
N ALA A 427 9.60 -7.47 -8.89
CA ALA A 427 8.28 -7.65 -9.50
C ALA A 427 7.17 -7.66 -8.47
N TYR A 428 7.45 -8.15 -7.26
CA TYR A 428 6.48 -8.23 -6.17
C TYR A 428 6.15 -6.84 -5.62
N GLN A 429 4.94 -6.38 -5.89
CA GLN A 429 4.41 -5.10 -5.45
C GLN A 429 3.30 -5.35 -4.43
N HIS A 430 3.35 -4.58 -3.34
CA HIS A 430 2.31 -4.57 -2.33
C HIS A 430 1.59 -3.24 -2.35
N TYR A 431 0.27 -3.31 -2.48
CA TYR A 431 -0.62 -2.19 -2.29
C TYR A 431 -1.36 -2.42 -0.96
N GLY A 432 -1.41 -1.41 -0.09
CA GLY A 432 -2.12 -1.50 1.19
C GLY A 432 -1.36 -0.89 2.36
N GLN A 433 -1.36 -1.57 3.50
CA GLN A 433 -0.74 -1.09 4.74
C GLN A 433 0.47 -1.97 5.10
N ALA A 434 1.67 -1.39 5.12
CA ALA A 434 2.89 -2.13 5.48
C ALA A 434 2.81 -2.75 6.87
N THR A 435 2.13 -2.08 7.81
CA THR A 435 1.97 -2.49 9.21
C THR A 435 0.81 -3.47 9.44
N ALA A 436 0.08 -3.85 8.38
CA ALA A 436 -0.95 -4.87 8.50
C ALA A 436 -0.35 -6.21 8.92
N LYS A 437 -1.14 -7.02 9.64
CA LYS A 437 -0.76 -8.38 10.06
C LYS A 437 -1.81 -9.37 9.60
N LEU A 438 -1.38 -10.59 9.25
CA LEU A 438 -2.32 -11.66 8.91
C LEU A 438 -3.02 -12.21 10.15
N ILE A 439 -2.27 -12.37 11.23
CA ILE A 439 -2.75 -12.92 12.49
C ILE A 439 -2.21 -12.09 13.66
N MET A 440 -2.93 -12.13 14.78
CA MET A 440 -2.41 -11.70 16.07
C MET A 440 -2.02 -12.93 16.87
N LEU A 441 -0.73 -13.06 17.22
CA LEU A 441 -0.32 -14.08 18.17
C LEU A 441 -0.88 -13.69 19.55
N SER A 442 -1.64 -14.60 20.15
CA SER A 442 -2.15 -14.41 21.52
C SER A 442 -0.94 -14.44 22.46
N GLY A 443 -0.59 -13.30 23.04
CA GLY A 443 0.56 -13.20 23.94
C GLY A 443 0.43 -14.15 25.13
N LYS A 444 1.28 -15.17 25.20
CA LYS A 444 1.55 -15.89 26.45
C LYS A 444 2.66 -15.25 27.30
N ASN A 445 3.30 -14.17 26.84
CA ASN A 445 4.48 -13.59 27.51
C ASN A 445 4.48 -12.06 27.75
N SER A 446 3.37 -11.35 27.59
CA SER A 446 3.33 -9.89 27.83
C SER A 446 2.77 -9.48 29.20
N ALA A 447 2.89 -10.35 30.21
CA ALA A 447 2.39 -10.08 31.57
C ALA A 447 3.49 -9.78 32.61
N ASN A 448 4.76 -9.62 32.20
CA ASN A 448 5.87 -9.45 33.15
C ASN A 448 6.67 -8.16 33.06
N ASP A 449 6.24 -7.16 32.27
CA ASP A 449 6.84 -5.83 32.29
C ASP A 449 5.75 -4.77 32.54
N ILE A 450 5.41 -4.58 33.83
CA ILE A 450 4.86 -3.33 34.39
C ILE A 450 5.73 -2.95 35.58
#